data_AF-X1DMU7-F1
#
_entry.id   AF-X1DMU7-F1
#
_cell.length_a   1.000
_cell.length_b   1.000
_cell.length_c   1.000
_cell.angle_alpha   90.00
_cell.angle_beta   90.00
_cell.angle_gamma   90.00
#
_symmetry.space_group_name_H-M   'P 1'
#
loop_
_entity.id
_entity.type
_entity.pdbx_description
1 polymer ?
#
loop_
_entity_poly.entity_id
_entity_poly.type
_entity_poly.pdbx_seq_one_letter_code
_entity_poly.pdbx_strand_id
1 'polypeptide(L)'
;MWIRDGSFHGFEGCEGASTKKKFGGCCPLNCTHVWNYEFSLAHLFPSLERTMRETEFKIQHKLGYLPHRTVIPLYLPQFGEIPDVGDVPPAIDGMFGMILKIYRDYLITGDLDFLKRSWVHIKNLMEFIFKEYYNDSKGTITRAQPNTYDCSIYGLNTFIGSLNLVALLACEKIALELNLLDWADRCKKMYISSREIIDKG
;
A
#
# COMPACT_ATOMS: atom_id res chain seq x y z
N MET A 1 -12.68 -8.74 -11.85
CA MET A 1 -13.72 -9.71 -11.43
C MET A 1 -14.50 -9.07 -10.30
N TRP A 2 -15.81 -8.94 -10.47
CA TRP A 2 -16.72 -8.50 -9.42
C TRP A 2 -17.48 -9.72 -8.93
N ILE A 3 -17.34 -10.08 -7.66
CA ILE A 3 -17.88 -11.34 -7.13
C ILE A 3 -19.14 -11.12 -6.29
N ARG A 4 -19.83 -12.20 -5.92
CA ARG A 4 -21.17 -12.17 -5.28
C ARG A 4 -21.25 -11.31 -4.01
N ASP A 5 -20.16 -11.17 -3.27
CA ASP A 5 -20.11 -10.36 -2.05
C ASP A 5 -19.88 -8.86 -2.30
N GLY A 6 -19.84 -8.45 -3.58
CA GLY A 6 -19.64 -7.06 -3.98
C GLY A 6 -18.17 -6.65 -4.12
N SER A 7 -17.20 -7.49 -3.74
CA SER A 7 -15.78 -7.15 -3.83
C SER A 7 -15.23 -7.25 -5.25
N PHE A 8 -14.33 -6.33 -5.59
CA PHE A 8 -13.61 -6.32 -6.84
C PHE A 8 -12.20 -6.89 -6.70
N HIS A 9 -11.86 -7.80 -7.61
CA HIS A 9 -10.54 -8.45 -7.70
C HIS A 9 -10.03 -8.44 -9.13
N GLY A 10 -8.75 -8.17 -9.34
CA GLY A 10 -8.18 -8.18 -10.69
C GLY A 10 -6.76 -8.72 -10.73
N PHE A 11 -6.45 -9.49 -11.77
CA PHE A 11 -5.09 -9.96 -12.04
C PHE A 11 -4.16 -8.78 -12.37
N GLU A 12 -2.87 -8.95 -12.10
CA GLU A 12 -1.84 -7.98 -12.49
C GLU A 12 -1.77 -7.78 -14.01
N GLY A 13 -2.07 -8.84 -14.75
CA GLY A 13 -2.12 -8.83 -16.20
C GLY A 13 -2.45 -10.19 -16.78
N CYS A 14 -2.12 -10.36 -18.06
CA CYS A 14 -2.30 -11.61 -18.78
C CYS A 14 -0.96 -12.13 -19.29
N GLU A 15 -0.79 -13.44 -19.26
CA GLU A 15 0.25 -14.13 -19.98
C GLU A 15 -0.10 -14.18 -21.47
N GLY A 16 0.91 -13.99 -22.32
CA GLY A 16 0.76 -13.94 -23.77
C GLY A 16 2.11 -14.02 -24.46
N ALA A 17 2.18 -13.54 -25.71
CA ALA A 17 3.38 -13.67 -26.55
C ALA A 17 4.68 -13.14 -25.92
N SER A 18 4.59 -12.14 -25.02
CA SER A 18 5.73 -11.58 -24.27
C SER A 18 6.17 -12.42 -23.06
N THR A 19 5.53 -13.57 -22.82
CA THR A 19 5.80 -14.46 -21.69
C THR A 19 6.12 -15.86 -22.19
N LYS A 20 6.61 -16.74 -21.32
CA LYS A 20 6.83 -18.17 -21.65
C LYS A 20 5.52 -18.95 -21.85
N LYS A 21 4.35 -18.35 -21.60
CA LYS A 21 3.05 -19.01 -21.72
C LYS A 21 2.22 -18.35 -22.82
N LYS A 22 1.36 -19.13 -23.48
CA LYS A 22 0.55 -18.66 -24.62
C LYS A 22 -0.74 -17.94 -24.21
N PHE A 23 -1.27 -18.27 -23.05
CA PHE A 23 -2.48 -17.69 -22.46
C PHE A 23 -2.45 -17.94 -20.94
N GLY A 24 -3.11 -17.06 -20.18
CA GLY A 24 -3.20 -17.18 -18.71
C GLY A 24 -3.30 -15.81 -18.04
N GLY A 25 -3.57 -15.78 -16.73
CA GLY A 25 -3.36 -14.58 -15.92
C GLY A 25 -1.91 -14.54 -15.46
N CYS A 26 -1.28 -13.37 -15.47
CA CYS A 26 -0.01 -13.17 -14.80
C CYS A 26 -0.31 -12.78 -13.36
N CYS A 27 0.17 -13.59 -12.41
CA CYS A 27 0.16 -13.35 -10.96
C CYS A 27 -1.23 -13.04 -10.36
N PRO A 28 -1.76 -13.85 -9.43
CA PRO A 28 -3.16 -13.78 -9.08
C PRO A 28 -3.49 -12.51 -8.29
N LEU A 29 -4.57 -11.87 -8.77
CA LEU A 29 -5.44 -10.94 -8.03
C LEU A 29 -4.72 -9.69 -7.52
N ASN A 30 -5.35 -8.98 -6.56
CA ASN A 30 -5.03 -7.61 -6.14
C ASN A 30 -3.60 -7.46 -5.59
N CYS A 31 -2.61 -7.50 -6.47
CA CYS A 31 -1.23 -7.25 -6.15
C CYS A 31 -1.03 -5.79 -5.81
N THR A 32 -0.60 -5.55 -4.59
CA THR A 32 -0.68 -4.23 -3.97
C THR A 32 0.17 -3.20 -4.73
N HIS A 33 1.35 -3.60 -5.20
CA HIS A 33 2.27 -2.71 -5.92
C HIS A 33 1.88 -2.48 -7.38
N VAL A 34 1.35 -3.48 -8.11
CA VAL A 34 0.92 -3.30 -9.51
C VAL A 34 -0.34 -2.43 -9.57
N TRP A 35 -1.28 -2.65 -8.66
CA TRP A 35 -2.50 -1.84 -8.54
C TRP A 35 -2.24 -0.43 -7.98
N ASN A 36 -0.99 0.00 -7.82
CA ASN A 36 -0.65 1.41 -7.61
C ASN A 36 -0.71 2.23 -8.89
N TYR A 37 -0.56 1.60 -10.05
CA TYR A 37 -0.54 2.27 -11.35
C TYR A 37 -1.93 2.43 -11.96
N GLU A 38 -2.95 1.85 -11.34
CA GLU A 38 -4.33 1.91 -11.78
C GLU A 38 -5.04 3.14 -11.17
N PHE A 39 -5.75 3.90 -12.02
CA PHE A 39 -6.45 5.13 -11.64
C PHE A 39 -7.88 5.24 -12.21
N SER A 40 -8.25 4.40 -13.17
CA SER A 40 -9.50 4.51 -13.90
C SER A 40 -10.70 4.19 -13.01
N LEU A 41 -10.61 3.15 -12.18
CA LEU A 41 -11.66 2.74 -11.25
C LEU A 41 -12.01 3.84 -10.27
N ALA A 42 -11.01 4.51 -9.69
CA ALA A 42 -11.23 5.60 -8.74
C ALA A 42 -12.09 6.75 -9.32
N HIS A 43 -11.94 7.03 -10.61
CA HIS A 43 -12.64 8.15 -11.26
C HIS A 43 -13.96 7.75 -11.92
N LEU A 44 -14.02 6.56 -12.51
CA LEU A 44 -15.20 6.09 -13.25
C LEU A 44 -16.17 5.30 -12.37
N PHE A 45 -15.64 4.54 -11.41
CA PHE A 45 -16.40 3.62 -10.55
C PHE A 45 -15.87 3.67 -9.10
N PRO A 46 -15.89 4.83 -8.42
CA PRO A 46 -15.26 5.01 -7.10
C PRO A 46 -15.78 4.04 -6.03
N SER A 47 -17.05 3.62 -6.10
CA SER A 47 -17.58 2.61 -5.19
C SER A 47 -16.89 1.26 -5.36
N LEU A 48 -16.54 0.89 -6.60
CA LEU A 48 -15.85 -0.36 -6.92
C LEU A 48 -14.38 -0.31 -6.47
N GLU A 49 -13.70 0.82 -6.70
CA GLU A 49 -12.31 1.03 -6.25
C GLU A 49 -12.17 0.86 -4.74
N ARG A 50 -13.08 1.45 -3.96
CA ARG A 50 -13.05 1.31 -2.49
C ARG A 50 -13.23 -0.13 -2.03
N THR A 51 -13.89 -0.99 -2.79
CA THR A 51 -13.99 -2.41 -2.41
C THR A 51 -12.63 -3.13 -2.44
N MET A 52 -11.67 -2.66 -3.26
CA MET A 52 -10.28 -3.15 -3.20
C MET A 52 -9.59 -2.69 -1.91
N ARG A 53 -9.83 -1.46 -1.46
CA ARG A 53 -9.32 -0.96 -0.16
C ARG A 53 -9.90 -1.76 1.01
N GLU A 54 -11.19 -2.04 0.96
CA GLU A 54 -11.86 -2.88 1.97
C GLU A 54 -11.35 -4.33 1.96
N THR A 55 -10.90 -4.82 0.80
CA THR A 55 -10.19 -6.11 0.71
C THR A 55 -8.83 -6.03 1.40
N GLU A 56 -8.04 -4.98 1.13
CA GLU A 56 -6.75 -4.73 1.80
C GLU A 56 -6.91 -4.70 3.34
N PHE A 57 -8.00 -4.10 3.85
CA PHE A 57 -8.31 -4.09 5.29
C PHE A 57 -8.53 -5.48 5.86
N LYS A 58 -9.21 -6.36 5.12
CA LYS A 58 -9.51 -7.73 5.56
C LYS A 58 -8.30 -8.64 5.56
N ILE A 59 -7.34 -8.40 4.67
CA ILE A 59 -6.13 -9.23 4.53
C ILE A 59 -4.91 -8.65 5.24
N GLN A 60 -5.01 -7.44 5.81
CA GLN A 60 -3.90 -6.83 6.54
C GLN A 60 -3.41 -7.78 7.63
N HIS A 61 -2.13 -8.11 7.58
CA HIS A 61 -1.55 -9.08 8.50
C HIS A 61 -1.55 -8.51 9.92
N LYS A 62 -1.61 -9.38 10.93
CA LYS A 62 -1.61 -9.00 12.36
C LYS A 62 -0.40 -8.16 12.82
N LEU A 63 0.70 -8.20 12.05
CA LEU A 63 1.88 -7.35 12.30
C LEU A 63 1.75 -5.94 11.71
N GLY A 64 0.71 -5.66 10.92
CA GLY A 64 0.39 -4.37 10.33
C GLY A 64 0.67 -4.25 8.83
N TYR A 65 1.49 -5.13 8.25
CA TYR A 65 1.83 -5.10 6.82
C TYR A 65 0.71 -5.57 5.92
N LEU A 66 0.75 -5.16 4.65
CA LEU A 66 -0.10 -5.74 3.61
C LEU A 66 0.62 -6.88 2.90
N PRO A 67 -0.01 -8.07 2.80
CA PRO A 67 0.48 -9.12 1.92
C PRO A 67 0.65 -8.61 0.49
N HIS A 68 1.55 -9.26 -0.24
CA HIS A 68 1.88 -8.86 -1.61
C HIS A 68 0.66 -8.86 -2.53
N ARG A 69 -0.27 -9.79 -2.32
CA ARG A 69 -1.47 -10.01 -3.13
C ARG A 69 -2.59 -10.64 -2.28
N THR A 70 -3.78 -10.76 -2.85
CA THR A 70 -4.97 -11.34 -2.20
C THR A 70 -5.19 -12.80 -2.60
N VAL A 71 -5.61 -13.65 -1.65
CA VAL A 71 -6.15 -14.98 -1.91
C VAL A 71 -7.68 -14.91 -1.86
N ILE A 72 -8.36 -15.42 -2.90
CA ILE A 72 -9.82 -15.59 -2.87
C ILE A 72 -10.19 -17.08 -2.84
N PRO A 73 -11.29 -17.44 -2.15
CA PRO A 73 -12.15 -16.58 -1.31
C PRO A 73 -11.44 -16.02 -0.06
N LEU A 74 -11.85 -14.84 0.41
CA LEU A 74 -11.16 -14.12 1.50
C LEU A 74 -11.17 -14.83 2.87
N TYR A 75 -11.99 -15.87 3.05
CA TYR A 75 -11.98 -16.69 4.27
C TYR A 75 -10.87 -17.75 4.26
N LEU A 76 -10.15 -17.92 3.15
CA LEU A 76 -8.99 -18.79 3.08
C LEU A 76 -7.76 -18.09 3.68
N PRO A 77 -6.76 -18.87 4.17
CA PRO A 77 -5.50 -18.32 4.64
C PRO A 77 -4.87 -17.38 3.61
N GLN A 78 -4.52 -16.17 4.05
CA GLN A 78 -3.88 -15.16 3.20
C GLN A 78 -2.35 -15.31 3.23
N PHE A 79 -1.67 -14.72 2.25
CA PHE A 79 -0.21 -14.70 2.23
C PHE A 79 0.34 -14.04 3.51
N GLY A 80 1.35 -14.68 4.11
CA GLY A 80 1.83 -14.36 5.46
C GLY A 80 1.35 -15.36 6.53
N GLU A 81 0.20 -16.00 6.32
CA GLU A 81 -0.21 -17.22 7.04
C GLU A 81 0.23 -18.48 6.29
N ILE A 82 0.24 -18.39 4.96
CA ILE A 82 0.84 -19.36 4.05
C ILE A 82 2.04 -18.75 3.31
N PRO A 83 3.03 -19.55 2.91
CA PRO A 83 4.15 -19.07 2.10
C PRO A 83 3.66 -18.46 0.79
N ASP A 84 4.23 -17.32 0.39
CA ASP A 84 4.09 -16.85 -0.99
C ASP A 84 4.91 -17.74 -1.92
N VAL A 85 4.40 -18.01 -3.11
CA VAL A 85 5.11 -18.79 -4.12
C VAL A 85 6.27 -17.95 -4.62
N GLY A 86 7.49 -18.32 -4.22
CA GLY A 86 8.70 -17.54 -4.50
C GLY A 86 9.23 -16.73 -3.32
N ASP A 87 8.63 -16.85 -2.13
CA ASP A 87 9.07 -16.20 -0.89
C ASP A 87 9.27 -14.68 -1.03
N VAL A 88 8.30 -14.03 -1.68
CA VAL A 88 8.40 -12.61 -2.00
C VAL A 88 7.98 -11.78 -0.79
N PRO A 89 8.86 -10.94 -0.23
CA PRO A 89 8.49 -10.08 0.90
C PRO A 89 7.45 -9.03 0.46
N PRO A 90 6.65 -8.50 1.41
CA PRO A 90 5.74 -7.39 1.15
C PRO A 90 6.44 -6.22 0.44
N ALA A 91 5.83 -5.77 -0.65
CA ALA A 91 6.34 -4.66 -1.45
C ALA A 91 5.99 -3.33 -0.78
N ILE A 92 7.01 -2.54 -0.41
CA ILE A 92 6.85 -1.32 0.39
C ILE A 92 6.15 -0.21 -0.40
N ASP A 93 6.36 -0.14 -1.71
CA ASP A 93 5.62 0.73 -2.61
C ASP A 93 4.12 0.38 -2.64
N GLY A 94 3.76 -0.91 -2.63
CA GLY A 94 2.38 -1.38 -2.46
C GLY A 94 1.76 -0.90 -1.13
N MET A 95 2.53 -0.97 -0.04
CA MET A 95 2.10 -0.50 1.27
C MET A 95 1.90 1.03 1.30
N PHE A 96 2.83 1.82 0.76
CA PHE A 96 2.61 3.26 0.61
C PHE A 96 1.42 3.56 -0.30
N GLY A 97 1.28 2.78 -1.36
CA GLY A 97 0.19 2.84 -2.30
C GLY A 97 -1.18 2.74 -1.64
N MET A 98 -1.38 1.84 -0.67
CA MET A 98 -2.63 1.75 0.10
C MET A 98 -3.01 3.11 0.71
N ILE A 99 -2.07 3.75 1.41
CA ILE A 99 -2.30 5.03 2.11
C ILE A 99 -2.67 6.11 1.10
N LEU A 100 -1.89 6.19 0.01
CA LEU A 100 -2.08 7.19 -1.04
C LEU A 100 -3.42 6.99 -1.77
N LYS A 101 -3.80 5.74 -2.05
CA LYS A 101 -5.08 5.40 -2.70
C LYS A 101 -6.26 5.70 -1.80
N ILE A 102 -6.20 5.38 -0.49
CA ILE A 102 -7.26 5.73 0.46
C ILE A 102 -7.44 7.25 0.51
N TYR A 103 -6.34 8.01 0.59
CA TYR A 103 -6.43 9.46 0.61
C TYR A 103 -6.98 10.03 -0.71
N ARG A 104 -6.52 9.52 -1.86
CA ARG A 104 -7.06 9.86 -3.19
C ARG A 104 -8.56 9.60 -3.26
N ASP A 105 -9.01 8.42 -2.83
CA ASP A 105 -10.41 8.02 -2.90
C ASP A 105 -11.28 8.91 -1.99
N TYR A 106 -10.76 9.32 -0.83
CA TYR A 106 -11.38 10.35 0.00
C TYR A 106 -11.45 11.70 -0.71
N LEU A 107 -10.36 12.18 -1.33
CA LEU A 107 -10.36 13.47 -2.05
C LEU A 107 -11.35 13.49 -3.22
N ILE A 108 -11.54 12.37 -3.92
CA ILE A 108 -12.48 12.26 -5.03
C ILE A 108 -13.93 12.27 -4.53
N THR A 109 -14.21 11.64 -3.39
CA THR A 109 -15.59 11.33 -2.99
C THR A 109 -16.11 12.10 -1.79
N GLY A 110 -15.24 12.69 -0.98
CA GLY A 110 -15.59 13.32 0.30
C GLY A 110 -16.13 12.35 1.36
N ASP A 111 -15.95 11.03 1.18
CA ASP A 111 -16.49 10.01 2.09
C ASP A 111 -15.69 9.96 3.41
N LEU A 112 -16.09 10.80 4.36
CA LEU A 112 -15.45 10.88 5.68
C LEU A 112 -15.61 9.60 6.49
N ASP A 113 -16.70 8.85 6.32
CA ASP A 113 -16.93 7.60 7.05
C ASP A 113 -16.03 6.48 6.52
N PHE A 114 -15.71 6.48 5.22
CA PHE A 114 -14.64 5.67 4.66
C PHE A 114 -13.29 6.04 5.28
N LEU A 115 -12.97 7.32 5.33
CA LEU A 115 -11.70 7.74 5.89
C LEU A 115 -11.54 7.33 7.37
N LYS A 116 -12.59 7.51 8.17
CA LYS A 116 -12.62 7.08 9.59
C LYS A 116 -12.38 5.58 9.75
N ARG A 117 -13.08 4.73 8.98
CA ARG A 117 -12.92 3.27 9.09
C ARG A 117 -11.57 2.78 8.56
N SER A 118 -10.97 3.50 7.62
CA SER A 118 -9.62 3.20 7.09
C SER A 118 -8.49 3.50 8.09
N TRP A 119 -8.70 4.42 9.04
CA TRP A 119 -7.63 4.94 9.88
C TRP A 119 -6.86 3.87 10.65
N VAL A 120 -7.55 2.91 11.26
CA VAL A 120 -6.89 1.84 12.04
C VAL A 120 -5.91 1.04 11.18
N HIS A 121 -6.25 0.81 9.92
CA HIS A 121 -5.41 0.08 8.98
C HIS A 121 -4.21 0.91 8.52
N ILE A 122 -4.42 2.20 8.23
CA ILE A 122 -3.34 3.15 7.92
C ILE A 122 -2.35 3.24 9.09
N LYS A 123 -2.87 3.38 10.31
CA LYS A 123 -2.07 3.47 11.53
C LYS A 123 -1.19 2.23 11.70
N ASN A 124 -1.79 1.04 11.66
CA ASN A 124 -1.07 -0.23 11.81
C ASN A 124 0.02 -0.40 10.73
N LEU A 125 -0.29 0.01 9.49
CA LEU A 125 0.67 -0.07 8.38
C LEU A 125 1.84 0.90 8.57
N MET A 126 1.58 2.14 8.98
CA MET A 126 2.64 3.11 9.27
C MET A 126 3.51 2.68 10.45
N GLU A 127 2.92 2.12 11.51
CA GLU A 127 3.67 1.57 12.64
C GLU A 127 4.58 0.43 12.22
N PHE A 128 4.09 -0.47 11.35
CA PHE A 128 4.91 -1.52 10.75
C PHE A 128 6.06 -0.93 9.91
N ILE A 129 5.76 0.05 9.05
CA ILE A 129 6.76 0.69 8.18
C ILE A 129 7.88 1.34 9.01
N PHE A 130 7.51 2.09 10.06
CA PHE A 130 8.45 2.72 10.98
C PHE A 130 9.30 1.70 11.73
N LYS A 131 8.75 0.55 12.09
CA LYS A 131 9.52 -0.46 12.82
C LYS A 131 10.50 -1.20 11.91
N GLU A 132 10.03 -1.61 10.73
CA GLU A 132 10.75 -2.58 9.90
C GLU A 132 11.68 -1.91 8.87
N TYR A 133 11.33 -0.73 8.34
CA TYR A 133 12.06 -0.12 7.20
C TYR A 133 12.85 1.14 7.55
N TYR A 134 12.43 1.88 8.59
CA TYR A 134 13.20 3.02 9.08
C TYR A 134 14.50 2.58 9.74
N ASN A 135 15.54 3.37 9.54
CA ASN A 135 16.81 3.21 10.22
C ASN A 135 16.99 4.39 11.18
N ASP A 136 16.94 4.14 12.48
CA ASP A 136 17.07 5.16 13.53
C ASP A 136 18.37 5.97 13.40
N SER A 137 19.48 5.34 12.99
CA SER A 137 20.76 6.02 12.78
C SER A 137 20.76 6.97 11.57
N LYS A 138 19.81 6.79 10.64
CA LYS A 138 19.67 7.60 9.43
C LYS A 138 18.47 8.52 9.49
N GLY A 139 17.50 8.30 10.38
CA GLY A 139 16.28 9.11 10.49
C GLY A 139 15.27 8.93 9.35
N THR A 140 15.47 7.96 8.45
CA THR A 140 14.59 7.70 7.31
C THR A 140 14.68 6.24 6.85
N ILE A 141 13.91 5.88 5.82
CA ILE A 141 13.89 4.55 5.21
C ILE A 141 15.18 4.31 4.44
N THR A 142 15.97 3.34 4.91
CA THR A 142 17.20 2.92 4.24
C THR A 142 17.46 1.42 4.30
N ARG A 143 16.63 0.65 5.01
CA ARG A 143 16.74 -0.82 5.08
C ARG A 143 16.35 -1.44 3.74
N ALA A 144 16.26 -2.77 3.66
CA ALA A 144 15.79 -3.47 2.46
C ALA A 144 14.39 -2.98 2.07
N GLN A 145 14.22 -2.53 0.83
CA GLN A 145 12.96 -1.99 0.32
C GLN A 145 12.49 -2.83 -0.87
N PRO A 146 11.83 -3.98 -0.64
CA PRO A 146 11.20 -4.75 -1.69
C PRO A 146 10.14 -3.93 -2.40
N ASN A 147 10.08 -4.00 -3.72
CA ASN A 147 9.21 -3.15 -4.52
C ASN A 147 8.84 -3.81 -5.85
N THR A 148 8.06 -3.10 -6.68
CA THR A 148 7.58 -3.56 -8.00
C THR A 148 8.65 -4.05 -8.98
N TYR A 149 9.93 -3.78 -8.78
CA TYR A 149 11.01 -4.29 -9.64
C TYR A 149 11.46 -5.71 -9.25
N ASP A 150 10.68 -6.43 -8.45
CA ASP A 150 10.97 -7.79 -7.97
C ASP A 150 12.34 -7.92 -7.29
N CYS A 151 12.79 -6.83 -6.66
CA CYS A 151 14.05 -6.78 -5.93
C CYS A 151 13.95 -5.83 -4.72
N SER A 152 14.96 -5.88 -3.85
CA SER A 152 15.11 -4.93 -2.75
C SER A 152 16.11 -3.85 -3.12
N ILE A 153 15.68 -2.59 -3.05
CA ILE A 153 16.58 -1.44 -3.08
C ILE A 153 17.02 -1.14 -1.64
N TYR A 154 18.25 -0.66 -1.46
CA TYR A 154 18.82 -0.32 -0.16
C TYR A 154 19.29 1.12 -0.14
N GLY A 155 19.37 1.71 1.04
CA GLY A 155 19.82 3.09 1.19
C GLY A 155 18.79 4.11 0.72
N LEU A 156 19.27 5.34 0.54
CA LEU A 156 18.48 6.44 0.00
C LEU A 156 18.27 6.25 -1.49
N ASN A 157 17.03 6.39 -1.95
CA ASN A 157 16.67 6.37 -3.36
C ASN A 157 15.43 7.22 -3.58
N THR A 158 15.29 7.75 -4.79
CA THR A 158 14.18 8.64 -5.16
C THR A 158 12.84 7.91 -5.21
N PHE A 159 12.82 6.65 -5.62
CA PHE A 159 11.58 5.90 -5.80
C PHE A 159 10.82 5.70 -4.48
N ILE A 160 11.38 4.93 -3.55
CA ILE A 160 10.73 4.65 -2.27
C ILE A 160 10.82 5.87 -1.33
N GLY A 161 11.89 6.65 -1.42
CA GLY A 161 12.03 7.88 -0.65
C GLY A 161 10.90 8.88 -0.93
N SER A 162 10.57 9.12 -2.20
CA SER A 162 9.47 10.03 -2.56
C SER A 162 8.11 9.47 -2.15
N LEU A 163 7.86 8.17 -2.33
CA LEU A 163 6.63 7.52 -1.86
C LEU A 163 6.45 7.65 -0.35
N ASN A 164 7.51 7.47 0.42
CA ASN A 164 7.50 7.66 1.87
C ASN A 164 7.14 9.10 2.24
N LEU A 165 7.76 10.10 1.60
CA LEU A 165 7.47 11.51 1.85
C LEU A 165 5.99 11.85 1.58
N VAL A 166 5.46 11.40 0.45
CA VAL A 166 4.06 11.68 0.09
C VAL A 166 3.10 10.89 1.00
N ALA A 167 3.44 9.66 1.40
CA ALA A 167 2.62 8.89 2.34
C ALA A 167 2.59 9.53 3.73
N LEU A 168 3.71 10.09 4.22
CA LEU A 168 3.74 10.85 5.47
C LEU A 168 2.84 12.09 5.39
N LEU A 169 2.90 12.84 4.28
CA LEU A 169 2.02 13.99 4.06
C LEU A 169 0.55 13.58 3.99
N ALA A 170 0.23 12.50 3.28
CA ALA A 170 -1.13 11.97 3.20
C ALA A 170 -1.63 11.58 4.60
N CYS A 171 -0.83 10.83 5.38
CA CYS A 171 -1.15 10.48 6.75
C CYS A 171 -1.34 11.71 7.66
N GLU A 172 -0.51 12.75 7.52
CA GLU A 172 -0.71 14.01 8.24
C GLU A 172 -2.07 14.63 7.90
N LYS A 173 -2.41 14.73 6.61
CA LYS A 173 -3.70 15.31 6.17
C LYS A 173 -4.89 14.49 6.64
N ILE A 174 -4.82 13.17 6.56
CA ILE A 174 -5.85 12.27 7.09
C ILE A 174 -6.00 12.47 8.59
N ALA A 175 -4.89 12.50 9.34
CA ALA A 175 -4.93 12.68 10.78
C ALA A 175 -5.55 14.03 11.17
N LEU A 176 -5.26 15.12 10.45
CA LEU A 176 -5.89 16.42 10.66
C LEU A 176 -7.41 16.38 10.40
N GLU A 177 -7.84 15.78 9.29
CA GLU A 177 -9.26 15.62 8.95
C GLU A 177 -10.02 14.85 10.04
N LEU A 178 -9.36 13.86 10.65
CA LEU A 178 -9.93 13.03 11.71
C LEU A 178 -9.70 13.58 13.14
N ASN A 179 -9.12 14.79 13.28
CA ASN A 179 -8.75 15.42 14.56
C ASN A 179 -7.78 14.59 15.44
N LEU A 180 -6.88 13.83 14.81
CA LEU A 180 -5.86 13.00 15.45
C LEU A 180 -4.53 13.75 15.52
N LEU A 181 -4.50 14.80 16.34
CA LEU A 181 -3.42 15.79 16.35
C LEU A 181 -2.03 15.19 16.65
N ASP A 182 -1.93 14.19 17.54
CA ASP A 182 -0.66 13.52 17.84
C ASP A 182 -0.06 12.82 16.62
N TRP A 183 -0.91 12.21 15.79
CA TRP A 183 -0.49 11.55 14.56
C TRP A 183 -0.14 12.54 13.47
N ALA A 184 -0.90 13.64 13.36
CA ALA A 184 -0.57 14.72 12.44
C ALA A 184 0.82 15.29 12.74
N ASP A 185 1.11 15.62 14.01
CA ASP A 185 2.42 16.14 14.43
C ASP A 185 3.55 15.13 14.21
N ARG A 186 3.32 13.85 14.54
CA ARG A 186 4.30 12.77 14.28
C ARG A 186 4.64 12.68 12.79
N CYS A 187 3.63 12.58 11.93
CA CYS A 187 3.82 12.47 10.49
C CYS A 187 4.56 13.69 9.92
N LYS A 188 4.20 14.90 10.36
CA LYS A 188 4.86 16.14 9.97
C LYS A 188 6.34 16.17 10.35
N LYS A 189 6.67 15.81 11.59
CA LYS A 189 8.07 15.74 12.07
C LYS A 189 8.88 14.74 11.26
N MET A 190 8.32 13.56 11.02
CA MET A 190 8.98 12.52 10.22
C MET A 190 9.15 12.95 8.76
N TYR A 191 8.17 13.64 8.18
CA TYR A 191 8.26 14.20 6.82
C TYR A 191 9.40 15.21 6.72
N ILE A 192 9.45 16.21 7.61
CA ILE A 192 10.49 17.25 7.61
C ILE A 192 11.87 16.62 7.71
N SER A 193 12.07 15.72 8.68
CA SER A 193 13.35 15.04 8.89
C SER A 193 13.73 14.19 7.67
N SER A 194 12.81 13.37 7.16
CA SER A 194 13.08 12.50 5.99
C SER A 194 13.40 13.32 4.74
N ARG A 195 12.71 14.44 4.52
CA ARG A 195 12.93 15.34 3.38
C ARG A 195 14.32 15.96 3.42
N GLU A 196 14.72 16.49 4.57
CA GLU A 196 16.06 17.09 4.73
C GLU A 196 17.20 16.11 4.47
N ILE A 197 16.99 14.81 4.76
CA ILE A 197 17.97 13.77 4.48
C ILE A 197 18.00 13.44 2.98
N ILE A 198 16.83 13.28 2.36
CA ILE A 198 16.71 12.93 0.94
C ILE A 198 17.22 14.07 0.04
N ASP A 199 16.96 15.33 0.39
CA ASP A 199 17.41 16.49 -0.40
C ASP A 199 18.95 16.68 -0.38
N LYS A 200 19.64 16.07 0.60
CA LYS A 200 21.11 16.17 0.76
C LYS A 200 21.87 14.98 0.19
N GLY A 201 21.18 13.87 -0.09
CA GLY A 201 21.78 12.61 -0.57
C GLY A 201 21.85 12.56 -2.08
#